data_AF-A0A2M7J0F9-F1
#
_entry.id   AF-A0A2M7J0F9-F1
#
_cell.length_a   1.000
_cell.length_b   1.000
_cell.length_c   1.000
_cell.angle_alpha   90.00
_cell.angle_beta   90.00
_cell.angle_gamma   90.00
#
_symmetry.space_group_name_H-M   'P 1'
#
loop_
_entity.id
_entity.type
_entity.pdbx_description
1 polymer ?
#
loop_
_entity_poly.entity_id
_entity_poly.type
_entity_poly.pdbx_seq_one_letter_code
_entity_poly.pdbx_strand_id
1 'polypeptide(L)'
;LATYRPNSVLGSVLSVTPEVKKAETIEEQPQDFVFDQDRRIVLDAAPKPALASLRWPGRPNLSAGSEGWTSPVVKHPLGSFVAFVSHTSNACNHPFEVWVNGSEQPRGLGALAKSLSMDMRTRDTVWVRMKLEMLMKTAGDDAFDMPMPPDGTVMRMPSLVAAFAHLLKYRIEQLGALAVCDGDTTPMMDALFAKKEPKTGTDGTMSWTVDISNAGSGDDFVLGLKELLLPDGQRRPYSMWLAGVYPRALDGLCKVLSLDMRVIDPAWIGMKLRKLLNFGEPLGDFMARVPGQAKMESYPSTVSYVAKLIIHRYAMLGVLDEYGYPVQQMGVLEIPDGQLKPTGIKALAGKVCKECGNATLIKKDGCEFCTSCGAIGACG
;
A
#
# COMPACT_ATOMS: atom_id res chain seq x y z
N LEU A 1 -38.82 -78.44 -7.77
CA LEU A 1 -37.52 -78.28 -8.46
C LEU A 1 -37.03 -76.87 -8.21
N ALA A 2 -35.86 -76.74 -7.56
CA ALA A 2 -35.02 -75.56 -7.31
C ALA A 2 -34.65 -75.43 -5.81
N THR A 3 -33.52 -76.08 -5.54
CA THR A 3 -32.55 -76.09 -4.43
C THR A 3 -32.45 -74.87 -3.49
N TYR A 4 -32.51 -75.18 -2.19
CA TYR A 4 -32.20 -74.34 -1.03
C TYR A 4 -30.67 -74.19 -0.83
N ARG A 5 -30.20 -72.97 -0.51
CA ARG A 5 -28.81 -72.66 -0.14
C ARG A 5 -28.81 -72.08 1.28
N PRO A 6 -28.26 -72.78 2.30
CA PRO A 6 -28.30 -72.32 3.68
C PRO A 6 -27.27 -71.21 3.91
N ASN A 7 -27.72 -70.09 4.50
CA ASN A 7 -26.84 -69.08 5.09
C ASN A 7 -26.87 -69.24 6.61
N SER A 8 -25.71 -69.54 7.21
CA SER A 8 -25.53 -69.85 8.62
C SER A 8 -25.16 -68.62 9.44
N VAL A 9 -26.08 -67.67 9.59
CA VAL A 9 -25.91 -66.58 10.57
C VAL A 9 -26.99 -66.70 11.63
N LEU A 10 -26.78 -67.68 12.52
CA LEU A 10 -27.39 -67.71 13.85
C LEU A 10 -26.36 -67.19 14.84
N GLY A 11 -26.84 -66.34 15.74
CA GLY A 11 -26.05 -65.43 16.57
C GLY A 11 -24.83 -66.02 17.24
N SER A 12 -23.74 -65.25 17.18
CA SER A 12 -22.66 -65.32 18.16
C SER A 12 -22.42 -63.91 18.69
N VAL A 13 -22.74 -63.74 19.97
CA VAL A 13 -22.45 -62.58 20.80
C VAL A 13 -20.92 -62.47 20.93
N LEU A 14 -20.33 -61.37 20.47
CA LEU A 14 -18.92 -61.09 20.68
C LEU A 14 -18.74 -60.32 21.99
N SER A 15 -18.36 -61.07 23.03
CA SER A 15 -17.77 -60.56 24.27
C SER A 15 -16.38 -59.99 23.99
N VAL A 16 -16.11 -58.78 24.50
CA VAL A 16 -14.83 -58.08 24.35
C VAL A 16 -13.87 -58.52 25.46
N THR A 17 -12.77 -59.16 25.09
CA THR A 17 -11.53 -59.19 25.88
C THR A 17 -10.51 -58.26 25.24
N PRO A 18 -9.89 -57.34 26.00
CA PRO A 18 -8.93 -56.40 25.44
C PRO A 18 -7.55 -57.05 25.33
N GLU A 19 -7.03 -57.19 24.10
CA GLU A 19 -5.61 -57.44 23.88
C GLU A 19 -4.95 -56.27 23.13
N VAL A 20 -3.89 -55.78 23.75
CA VAL A 20 -2.99 -54.73 23.27
C VAL A 20 -2.08 -55.29 22.18
N LYS A 21 -2.21 -54.82 20.93
CA LYS A 21 -1.12 -54.86 19.93
C LYS A 21 -1.13 -53.66 18.97
N LYS A 22 -0.04 -52.90 19.09
CA LYS A 22 0.84 -52.32 18.05
C LYS A 22 0.22 -51.82 16.73
N ALA A 23 0.24 -50.49 16.61
CA ALA A 23 0.69 -49.69 15.47
C ALA A 23 0.63 -50.35 14.08
N GLU A 24 -0.49 -50.10 13.40
CA GLU A 24 -0.57 -50.08 11.94
C GLU A 24 -0.95 -48.67 11.50
N THR A 25 -0.27 -48.24 10.46
CA THR A 25 -0.30 -46.95 9.77
C THR A 25 -1.72 -46.47 9.48
N ILE A 26 -2.09 -45.33 10.07
CA ILE A 26 -3.25 -44.54 9.67
C ILE A 26 -2.90 -43.94 8.31
N GLU A 27 -3.57 -44.39 7.25
CA GLU A 27 -3.68 -43.65 6.01
C GLU A 27 -4.31 -42.29 6.33
N GLU A 28 -3.48 -41.25 6.28
CA GLU A 28 -3.92 -39.86 6.35
C GLU A 28 -4.85 -39.57 5.16
N GLN A 29 -6.16 -39.56 5.42
CA GLN A 29 -7.06 -38.74 4.62
C GLN A 29 -6.53 -37.29 4.68
N PRO A 30 -6.45 -36.56 3.55
CA PRO A 30 -6.00 -35.18 3.59
C PRO A 30 -7.00 -34.36 4.40
N GLN A 31 -6.68 -34.13 5.67
CA GLN A 31 -7.34 -33.13 6.48
C GLN A 31 -6.91 -31.76 5.94
N ASP A 32 -7.74 -31.18 5.06
CA ASP A 32 -7.60 -29.82 4.52
C ASP A 32 -7.73 -28.71 5.59
N PHE A 33 -7.79 -29.07 6.87
CA PHE A 33 -7.81 -28.13 8.00
C PHE A 33 -6.41 -27.95 8.58
N VAL A 34 -5.50 -27.37 7.81
CA VAL A 34 -4.32 -26.74 8.39
C VAL A 34 -4.79 -25.46 9.08
N PHE A 35 -4.93 -25.49 10.40
CA PHE A 35 -5.15 -24.31 11.23
C PHE A 35 -3.89 -23.43 11.24
N ASP A 36 -3.60 -22.77 10.13
CA ASP A 36 -2.58 -21.72 10.07
C ASP A 36 -3.21 -20.40 10.57
N GLN A 37 -2.98 -20.09 11.84
CA GLN A 37 -3.44 -18.84 12.47
C GLN A 37 -2.81 -17.60 11.84
N ASP A 38 -1.74 -17.74 11.05
CA ASP A 38 -0.98 -16.64 10.47
C ASP A 38 -0.93 -16.67 8.94
N ARG A 39 -1.99 -17.22 8.33
CA ARG A 39 -2.12 -17.42 6.89
C ARG A 39 -2.00 -16.09 6.12
N ARG A 40 -1.00 -16.03 5.24
CA ARG A 40 -0.80 -14.93 4.30
C ARG A 40 -0.58 -15.47 2.90
N ILE A 41 -0.89 -14.65 1.90
CA ILE A 41 -0.52 -14.93 0.52
C ILE A 41 1.02 -15.05 0.46
N VAL A 42 1.53 -16.16 -0.04
CA VAL A 42 2.97 -16.36 -0.31
C VAL A 42 3.21 -16.09 -1.78
N LEU A 43 4.28 -15.34 -2.10
CA LEU A 43 4.71 -15.13 -3.48
C LEU A 43 5.76 -16.19 -3.88
N ASP A 44 5.66 -16.70 -5.10
CA ASP A 44 6.59 -17.72 -5.63
C ASP A 44 7.96 -17.15 -5.98
N ALA A 45 8.01 -15.89 -6.43
CA ALA A 45 9.25 -15.23 -6.85
C ALA A 45 9.19 -13.72 -6.60
N ALA A 46 10.33 -13.13 -6.23
CA ALA A 46 10.52 -11.69 -6.10
C ALA A 46 11.51 -11.20 -7.17
N PRO A 47 11.24 -10.06 -7.84
CA PRO A 47 12.13 -9.50 -8.84
C PRO A 47 13.41 -8.93 -8.22
N LYS A 48 14.49 -8.87 -9.01
CA LYS A 48 15.70 -8.16 -8.60
C LYS A 48 15.52 -6.65 -8.82
N PRO A 49 15.95 -5.81 -7.88
CA PRO A 49 15.80 -4.36 -7.97
C PRO A 49 16.55 -3.79 -9.18
N ALA A 50 15.85 -3.07 -10.05
CA ALA A 50 16.48 -2.31 -11.14
C ALA A 50 17.10 -1.03 -10.58
N LEU A 51 18.42 -0.86 -10.74
CA LEU A 51 19.15 0.31 -10.23
C LEU A 51 18.67 1.61 -10.92
N ALA A 52 18.57 2.70 -10.14
CA ALA A 52 18.32 4.08 -10.61
C ALA A 52 16.99 4.31 -11.35
N SER A 53 15.86 3.95 -10.71
CA SER A 53 14.52 4.08 -11.31
C SER A 53 13.99 5.54 -11.39
N LEU A 54 14.56 6.45 -10.59
CA LEU A 54 14.17 7.85 -10.58
C LEU A 54 14.96 8.68 -11.60
N ARG A 55 14.24 9.52 -12.36
CA ARG A 55 14.85 10.61 -13.13
C ARG A 55 15.27 11.74 -12.20
N TRP A 56 14.43 12.08 -11.22
CA TRP A 56 14.72 13.07 -10.19
C TRP A 56 14.26 12.62 -8.78
N PRO A 57 15.18 12.54 -7.79
CA PRO A 57 14.84 12.29 -6.39
C PRO A 57 13.91 13.37 -5.79
N GLY A 58 14.12 14.62 -6.21
CA GLY A 58 13.42 15.81 -5.77
C GLY A 58 12.74 16.56 -6.91
N ARG A 59 12.18 17.73 -6.62
CA ARG A 59 11.76 18.66 -7.67
C ARG A 59 13.03 19.11 -8.42
N PRO A 60 13.07 19.09 -9.77
CA PRO A 60 14.25 19.52 -10.52
C PRO A 60 14.55 21.00 -10.23
N ASN A 61 15.84 21.33 -10.08
CA ASN A 61 16.28 22.72 -9.91
C ASN A 61 16.41 23.36 -11.29
N LEU A 62 15.49 24.27 -11.62
CA LEU A 62 15.43 24.98 -12.90
C LEU A 62 15.62 26.47 -12.62
N SER A 63 16.76 27.03 -13.01
CA SER A 63 17.13 28.42 -12.71
C SER A 63 16.16 29.44 -13.30
N ALA A 64 15.61 29.16 -14.49
CA ALA A 64 14.62 30.00 -15.15
C ALA A 64 13.18 29.74 -14.69
N GLY A 65 12.97 28.83 -13.73
CA GLY A 65 11.64 28.31 -13.40
C GLY A 65 11.19 27.19 -14.34
N SER A 66 9.95 26.73 -14.17
CA SER A 66 9.34 25.66 -14.95
C SER A 66 8.13 26.15 -15.71
N GLU A 67 7.88 25.60 -16.90
CA GLU A 67 6.63 25.81 -17.61
C GLU A 67 5.49 25.00 -16.98
N GLY A 68 4.27 25.52 -17.09
CA GLY A 68 3.09 24.96 -16.45
C GLY A 68 1.85 25.06 -17.32
N TRP A 69 0.94 24.10 -17.12
CA TRP A 69 -0.42 24.16 -17.62
C TRP A 69 -1.41 24.17 -16.47
N THR A 70 -2.48 24.92 -16.66
CA THR A 70 -3.57 25.08 -15.69
C THR A 70 -4.84 24.52 -16.33
N SER A 71 -5.49 23.59 -15.64
CA SER A 71 -6.75 23.03 -16.13
C SER A 71 -7.88 24.05 -16.11
N PRO A 72 -8.98 23.81 -16.85
CA PRO A 72 -10.26 24.44 -16.55
C PRO A 72 -10.65 24.19 -15.08
N VAL A 73 -11.45 25.10 -14.52
CA VAL A 73 -11.98 24.95 -13.16
C VAL A 73 -12.94 23.76 -13.13
N VAL A 74 -12.62 22.76 -12.33
CA VAL A 74 -13.51 21.64 -12.03
C VAL A 74 -14.44 22.07 -10.91
N LYS A 75 -15.73 22.11 -11.21
CA LYS A 75 -16.77 22.43 -10.23
C LYS A 75 -17.45 21.15 -9.78
N HIS A 76 -17.49 20.92 -8.48
CA HIS A 76 -18.15 19.78 -7.87
C HIS A 76 -18.91 20.23 -6.62
N PRO A 77 -20.05 19.59 -6.24
CA PRO A 77 -20.77 19.94 -5.01
C PRO A 77 -19.93 19.86 -3.73
N LEU A 78 -18.92 18.99 -3.70
CA LEU A 78 -17.99 18.86 -2.56
C LEU A 78 -16.84 19.89 -2.56
N GLY A 79 -16.74 20.74 -3.59
CA GLY A 79 -15.66 21.70 -3.72
C GLY A 79 -15.18 21.91 -5.16
N SER A 80 -14.55 23.05 -5.42
CA SER A 80 -13.98 23.36 -6.72
C SER A 80 -12.45 23.33 -6.69
N PHE A 81 -11.84 22.86 -7.77
CA PHE A 81 -10.39 22.80 -7.88
C PHE A 81 -9.89 23.03 -9.31
N VAL A 82 -8.60 23.30 -9.41
CA VAL A 82 -7.81 23.40 -10.64
C VAL A 82 -6.58 22.54 -10.50
N ALA A 83 -6.20 21.84 -11.57
CA ALA A 83 -4.95 21.09 -11.64
C ALA A 83 -3.87 21.95 -12.33
N PHE A 84 -2.72 22.09 -11.68
CA PHE A 84 -1.52 22.68 -12.26
C PHE A 84 -0.52 21.57 -12.57
N VAL A 85 -0.06 21.47 -13.81
CA VAL A 85 0.93 20.46 -14.23
C VAL A 85 2.19 21.18 -14.70
N SER A 86 3.30 20.97 -13.98
CA SER A 86 4.60 21.53 -14.32
C SER A 86 5.45 20.53 -15.09
N HIS A 87 6.20 21.02 -16.07
CA HIS A 87 7.03 20.22 -16.96
C HIS A 87 8.31 20.96 -17.35
N THR A 88 9.29 20.20 -17.82
CA THR A 88 10.48 20.74 -18.47
C THR A 88 10.22 20.94 -19.95
N SER A 89 10.56 22.09 -20.51
CA SER A 89 10.46 22.42 -21.94
C SER A 89 11.82 22.28 -22.65
N ASN A 90 12.29 21.04 -22.76
CA ASN A 90 13.53 20.69 -23.47
C ASN A 90 13.19 19.83 -24.71
N ALA A 91 14.20 19.21 -25.35
CA ALA A 91 14.01 18.32 -26.50
C ALA A 91 12.95 17.21 -26.30
N CYS A 92 12.72 16.77 -25.06
CA CYS A 92 11.58 15.95 -24.68
C CYS A 92 10.87 16.57 -23.49
N ASN A 93 9.63 17.00 -23.70
CA ASN A 93 8.81 17.54 -22.64
C ASN A 93 8.52 16.45 -21.60
N HIS A 94 8.79 16.75 -20.33
CA HIS A 94 8.60 15.77 -19.28
C HIS A 94 7.95 16.42 -18.06
N PRO A 95 6.76 15.97 -17.67
CA PRO A 95 6.07 16.51 -16.53
C PRO A 95 6.67 15.91 -15.26
N PHE A 96 6.86 16.71 -14.22
CA PHE A 96 7.55 16.26 -13.00
C PHE A 96 6.78 16.59 -11.72
N GLU A 97 5.68 17.33 -11.84
CA GLU A 97 4.91 17.81 -10.72
C GLU A 97 3.48 18.15 -11.14
N VAL A 98 2.54 17.83 -10.26
CA VAL A 98 1.13 18.19 -10.37
C VAL A 98 0.65 18.69 -9.01
N TRP A 99 -0.08 19.80 -9.03
CA TRP A 99 -0.75 20.36 -7.87
C TRP A 99 -2.25 20.40 -8.10
N VAL A 100 -3.01 20.16 -7.05
CA VAL A 100 -4.41 20.53 -6.97
C VAL A 100 -4.48 21.78 -6.13
N ASN A 101 -5.23 22.77 -6.60
CA ASN A 101 -5.38 24.05 -5.93
C ASN A 101 -6.83 24.54 -6.00
N GLY A 102 -7.26 25.27 -4.99
CA GLY A 102 -8.59 25.81 -4.85
C GLY A 102 -8.87 26.14 -3.39
N SER A 103 -9.56 27.25 -3.12
CA SER A 103 -9.95 27.63 -1.75
C SER A 103 -10.84 26.58 -1.10
N GLU A 104 -11.66 25.90 -1.91
CA GLU A 104 -12.57 24.83 -1.52
C GLU A 104 -12.15 23.49 -2.13
N GLN A 105 -10.84 23.27 -2.32
CA GLN A 105 -10.40 22.02 -2.93
C GLN A 105 -10.86 20.81 -2.09
N PRO A 106 -11.42 19.76 -2.71
CA PRO A 106 -11.79 18.55 -1.98
C PRO A 106 -10.59 17.94 -1.24
N ARG A 107 -10.76 17.65 0.05
CA ARG A 107 -9.73 17.01 0.89
C ARG A 107 -9.28 15.68 0.28
N GLY A 108 -8.00 15.35 0.42
CA GLY A 108 -7.36 14.16 -0.14
C GLY A 108 -6.81 14.31 -1.56
N LEU A 109 -7.40 15.16 -2.42
CA LEU A 109 -6.90 15.33 -3.79
C LEU A 109 -5.47 15.90 -3.84
N GLY A 110 -5.13 16.83 -2.94
CA GLY A 110 -3.77 17.36 -2.84
C GLY A 110 -2.75 16.29 -2.45
N ALA A 111 -3.11 15.35 -1.59
CA ALA A 111 -2.23 14.24 -1.20
C ALA A 111 -2.02 13.27 -2.36
N LEU A 112 -3.08 12.97 -3.11
CA LEU A 112 -3.01 12.18 -4.34
C LEU A 112 -2.09 12.86 -5.38
N ALA A 113 -2.26 14.16 -5.62
CA ALA A 113 -1.43 14.93 -6.54
C ALA A 113 0.05 14.94 -6.10
N LYS A 114 0.32 15.08 -4.79
CA LYS A 114 1.67 14.99 -4.23
C LYS A 114 2.31 13.62 -4.45
N SER A 115 1.52 12.54 -4.32
CA SER A 115 1.99 11.19 -4.62
C SER A 115 2.30 11.02 -6.11
N LEU A 116 1.38 11.41 -7.01
CA LEU A 116 1.56 11.31 -8.45
C LEU A 116 2.72 12.17 -8.98
N SER A 117 2.98 13.33 -8.37
CA SER A 117 4.16 14.15 -8.69
C SER A 117 5.47 13.37 -8.55
N MET A 118 5.54 12.41 -7.62
CA MET A 118 6.71 11.56 -7.49
C MET A 118 6.76 10.48 -8.57
N ASP A 119 5.61 9.96 -9.00
CA ASP A 119 5.51 8.99 -10.09
C ASP A 119 5.96 9.61 -11.41
N MET A 120 5.58 10.86 -11.64
CA MET A 120 5.98 11.65 -12.81
C MET A 120 7.48 11.95 -12.83
N ARG A 121 8.22 11.73 -11.74
CA ARG A 121 9.70 11.87 -11.71
C ARG A 121 10.43 10.57 -11.97
N THR A 122 9.70 9.47 -12.17
CA THR A 122 10.29 8.20 -12.61
C THR A 122 10.63 8.28 -14.10
N ARG A 123 11.52 7.40 -14.57
CA ARG A 123 11.77 7.24 -16.01
C ARG A 123 10.78 6.30 -16.70
N ASP A 124 9.71 5.91 -16.01
CA ASP A 124 8.82 4.83 -16.42
C ASP A 124 7.46 5.38 -16.90
N THR A 125 7.30 5.51 -18.22
CA THR A 125 6.07 6.01 -18.83
C THR A 125 4.90 5.04 -18.64
N VAL A 126 5.19 3.73 -18.61
CA VAL A 126 4.20 2.67 -18.40
C VAL A 126 3.66 2.71 -16.97
N TRP A 127 4.52 2.97 -15.98
CA TRP A 127 4.14 3.17 -14.58
C TRP A 127 3.15 4.32 -14.39
N VAL A 128 3.48 5.49 -14.95
CA VAL A 128 2.62 6.67 -14.88
C VAL A 128 1.29 6.41 -15.60
N ARG A 129 1.33 5.86 -16.83
CA ARG A 129 0.13 5.53 -17.60
C ARG A 129 -0.78 4.57 -16.83
N MET A 130 -0.22 3.47 -16.30
CA MET A 130 -0.98 2.47 -15.55
C MET A 130 -1.67 3.07 -14.33
N LYS A 131 -0.99 3.95 -13.58
CA LYS A 131 -1.57 4.64 -12.43
C LYS A 131 -2.71 5.56 -12.82
N LEU A 132 -2.56 6.34 -13.89
CA LEU A 132 -3.61 7.23 -14.37
C LEU A 132 -4.84 6.45 -14.84
N GLU A 133 -4.65 5.40 -15.64
CA GLU A 133 -5.74 4.56 -16.13
C GLU A 133 -6.49 3.83 -15.01
N MET A 134 -5.77 3.42 -13.95
CA MET A 134 -6.38 2.88 -12.74
C MET A 134 -7.23 3.94 -12.02
N LEU A 135 -6.74 5.17 -11.92
CA LEU A 135 -7.44 6.26 -11.24
C LEU A 135 -8.67 6.75 -12.01
N MET A 136 -8.60 6.81 -13.34
CA MET A 136 -9.75 7.13 -14.22
C MET A 136 -10.94 6.18 -14.01
N LYS A 137 -10.66 4.93 -13.62
CA LYS A 137 -11.69 3.91 -13.33
C LYS A 137 -12.16 3.92 -11.86
N THR A 138 -11.76 4.91 -11.08
CA THR A 138 -12.19 5.03 -9.67
C THR A 138 -13.59 5.59 -9.64
N ALA A 139 -14.54 4.76 -9.22
CA ALA A 139 -15.92 5.16 -8.99
C ALA A 139 -16.15 5.42 -7.50
N GLY A 140 -16.93 6.45 -7.21
CA GLY A 140 -17.40 6.80 -5.88
C GLY A 140 -18.87 7.24 -5.92
N ASP A 141 -19.37 7.68 -4.77
CA ASP A 141 -20.66 8.35 -4.60
C ASP A 141 -20.61 9.84 -5.01
N ASP A 142 -19.50 10.29 -5.59
CA ASP A 142 -19.18 11.66 -6.02
C ASP A 142 -19.08 11.79 -7.55
N ALA A 143 -19.88 11.01 -8.29
CA ALA A 143 -19.91 11.07 -9.75
C ALA A 143 -20.62 12.35 -10.25
N PHE A 144 -20.02 13.03 -11.23
CA PHE A 144 -20.49 14.33 -11.73
C PHE A 144 -20.15 14.53 -13.22
N ASP A 145 -20.75 15.55 -13.83
CA ASP A 145 -20.47 15.92 -15.22
C ASP A 145 -19.50 17.09 -15.25
N MET A 146 -18.51 17.05 -16.14
CA MET A 146 -17.60 18.17 -16.35
C MET A 146 -17.23 18.36 -17.81
N PRO A 147 -16.97 19.61 -18.24
CA PRO A 147 -16.43 19.87 -19.56
C PRO A 147 -14.97 19.41 -19.63
N MET A 148 -14.66 18.54 -20.59
CA MET A 148 -13.29 18.09 -20.85
C MET A 148 -12.60 18.98 -21.88
N PRO A 149 -11.34 19.38 -21.64
CA PRO A 149 -10.53 20.04 -22.66
C PRO A 149 -10.23 19.08 -23.84
N PRO A 150 -9.97 19.59 -25.06
CA PRO A 150 -9.90 21.01 -25.42
C PRO A 150 -11.25 21.64 -25.74
N ASP A 151 -12.22 20.87 -26.21
CA ASP A 151 -13.44 21.39 -26.84
C ASP A 151 -14.54 21.75 -25.83
N GLY A 152 -14.36 21.38 -24.55
CA GLY A 152 -15.36 21.60 -23.50
C GLY A 152 -16.53 20.62 -23.57
N THR A 153 -16.36 19.49 -24.27
CA THR A 153 -17.40 18.45 -24.35
C THR A 153 -17.68 17.89 -22.96
N VAL A 154 -18.95 17.88 -22.57
CA VAL A 154 -19.36 17.43 -21.24
C VAL A 154 -19.25 15.90 -21.19
N MET A 155 -18.51 15.41 -20.20
CA MET A 155 -18.28 13.99 -19.96
C MET A 155 -18.66 13.64 -18.52
N ARG A 156 -19.35 12.50 -18.36
CA ARG A 156 -19.67 11.92 -17.05
C ARG A 156 -18.41 11.33 -16.42
N MET A 157 -18.02 11.86 -15.27
CA MET A 157 -16.91 11.34 -14.47
C MET A 157 -17.44 10.45 -13.34
N PRO A 158 -16.81 9.29 -13.08
CA PRO A 158 -17.27 8.37 -12.04
C PRO A 158 -16.88 8.82 -10.62
N SER A 159 -15.96 9.79 -10.47
CA SER A 159 -15.57 10.42 -9.20
C SER A 159 -14.71 11.67 -9.43
N LEU A 160 -14.44 12.45 -8.37
CA LEU A 160 -13.42 13.51 -8.35
C LEU A 160 -12.02 12.99 -8.69
N VAL A 161 -11.68 11.79 -8.22
CA VAL A 161 -10.39 11.14 -8.50
C VAL A 161 -10.25 10.87 -9.99
N ALA A 162 -11.31 10.35 -10.61
CA ALA A 162 -11.32 10.07 -12.03
C ALA A 162 -11.23 11.36 -12.85
N ALA A 163 -12.01 12.39 -12.51
CA ALA A 163 -11.92 13.70 -13.14
C ALA A 163 -10.49 14.28 -13.13
N PHE A 164 -9.84 14.25 -11.97
CA PHE A 164 -8.44 14.68 -11.82
C PHE A 164 -7.50 13.84 -12.69
N ALA A 165 -7.65 12.52 -12.71
CA ALA A 165 -6.83 11.63 -13.52
C ALA A 165 -7.02 11.83 -15.04
N HIS A 166 -8.25 12.09 -15.49
CA HIS A 166 -8.57 12.41 -16.88
C HIS A 166 -7.86 13.71 -17.32
N LEU A 167 -7.93 14.77 -16.52
CA LEU A 167 -7.23 16.04 -16.80
C LEU A 167 -5.71 15.87 -16.83
N LEU A 168 -5.17 15.12 -15.87
CA LEU A 168 -3.74 14.87 -15.80
C LEU A 168 -3.25 14.04 -17.00
N LYS A 169 -3.96 12.96 -17.36
CA LYS A 169 -3.64 12.15 -18.54
C LYS A 169 -3.69 12.97 -19.81
N TYR A 170 -4.75 13.76 -20.01
CA TYR A 170 -4.88 14.68 -21.14
C TYR A 170 -3.64 15.58 -21.27
N ARG A 171 -3.22 16.22 -20.18
CA ARG A 171 -2.05 17.11 -20.24
C ARG A 171 -0.76 16.35 -20.53
N ILE A 172 -0.54 15.19 -19.91
CA ILE A 172 0.68 14.40 -20.14
C ILE A 172 0.73 13.87 -21.58
N GLU A 173 -0.42 13.53 -22.17
CA GLU A 173 -0.54 13.15 -23.60
C GLU A 173 -0.20 14.32 -24.52
N GLN A 174 -0.69 15.53 -24.22
CA GLN A 174 -0.32 16.74 -24.98
C GLN A 174 1.19 17.02 -24.95
N LEU A 175 1.87 16.63 -23.88
CA LEU A 175 3.33 16.78 -23.77
C LEU A 175 4.10 15.70 -24.55
N GLY A 176 3.42 14.69 -25.11
CA GLY A 176 4.07 13.51 -25.69
C GLY A 176 4.74 12.60 -24.66
N ALA A 177 4.56 12.87 -23.36
CA ALA A 177 5.26 12.19 -22.28
C ALA A 177 4.69 10.79 -21.95
N LEU A 178 3.56 10.43 -22.56
CA LEU A 178 3.04 9.05 -22.56
C LEU A 178 3.35 8.30 -23.86
N ALA A 179 4.12 8.82 -24.80
CA ALA A 179 4.58 8.00 -25.93
C ALA A 179 5.63 6.99 -25.41
N VAL A 180 5.51 5.72 -25.81
CA VAL A 180 6.59 4.74 -25.59
C VAL A 180 7.53 4.84 -26.78
N CYS A 181 8.81 5.11 -26.52
CA CYS A 181 9.86 5.13 -27.53
C CYS A 181 10.60 3.79 -27.56
N ASP A 182 11.15 3.44 -28.74
CA ASP A 182 12.01 2.26 -28.86
C ASP A 182 13.24 2.40 -27.95
N GLY A 183 13.41 1.44 -27.03
CA GLY A 183 14.47 1.44 -26.02
C GLY A 183 14.07 1.99 -24.64
N ASP A 184 12.81 2.36 -24.43
CA ASP A 184 12.32 2.76 -23.10
C ASP A 184 12.42 1.61 -22.09
N THR A 185 12.96 1.91 -20.92
CA THR A 185 13.02 0.98 -19.79
C THR A 185 11.83 1.19 -18.86
N THR A 186 11.37 0.11 -18.22
CA THR A 186 10.25 0.16 -17.27
C THR A 186 10.67 -0.28 -15.88
N PRO A 187 11.63 0.43 -15.25
CA PRO A 187 12.28 -0.04 -14.03
C PRO A 187 11.32 -0.13 -12.84
N MET A 188 10.27 0.70 -12.80
CA MET A 188 9.25 0.62 -11.75
C MET A 188 8.33 -0.59 -11.98
N MET A 189 7.97 -0.86 -13.24
CA MET A 189 7.17 -2.04 -13.58
C MET A 189 7.92 -3.35 -13.36
N ASP A 190 9.23 -3.36 -13.58
CA ASP A 190 10.10 -4.52 -13.39
C ASP A 190 10.37 -4.78 -11.89
N ALA A 191 10.34 -3.72 -11.08
CA ALA A 191 10.48 -3.81 -9.63
C ALA A 191 9.18 -4.25 -8.90
N LEU A 192 8.06 -4.40 -9.61
CA LEU A 192 6.81 -4.90 -9.02
C LEU A 192 6.90 -6.40 -8.77
N PHE A 193 6.79 -6.82 -7.51
CA PHE A 193 6.63 -8.24 -7.20
C PHE A 193 5.22 -8.76 -7.58
N ALA A 194 4.24 -7.86 -7.77
CA ALA A 194 2.90 -8.20 -8.23
C ALA A 194 2.26 -7.06 -9.05
N LYS A 195 2.09 -7.26 -10.36
CA LYS A 195 1.47 -6.28 -11.27
C LYS A 195 -0.02 -6.07 -10.97
N LYS A 196 -0.75 -7.15 -10.73
CA LYS A 196 -2.14 -7.12 -10.24
C LYS A 196 -2.14 -7.36 -8.73
N GLU A 197 -3.10 -6.78 -8.01
CA GLU A 197 -3.27 -7.04 -6.59
C GLU A 197 -3.54 -8.54 -6.37
N PRO A 198 -2.70 -9.24 -5.59
CA PRO A 198 -2.98 -10.62 -5.18
C PRO A 198 -4.32 -10.72 -4.47
N LYS A 199 -5.18 -11.62 -4.95
CA LYS A 199 -6.52 -11.85 -4.40
C LYS A 199 -6.50 -13.03 -3.43
N THR A 200 -7.25 -12.87 -2.35
CA THR A 200 -7.42 -13.92 -1.33
C THR A 200 -8.39 -14.98 -1.82
N GLY A 201 -8.14 -16.23 -1.43
CA GLY A 201 -9.14 -17.29 -1.55
C GLY A 201 -10.27 -17.15 -0.52
N THR A 202 -11.10 -18.18 -0.39
CA THR A 202 -12.20 -18.25 0.59
C THR A 202 -11.73 -18.10 2.03
N ASP A 203 -10.49 -18.49 2.29
CA ASP A 203 -9.92 -18.53 3.64
C ASP A 203 -9.27 -17.20 4.05
N GLY A 204 -9.29 -16.20 3.17
CA GLY A 204 -8.81 -14.85 3.47
C GLY A 204 -7.27 -14.70 3.50
N THR A 205 -6.83 -13.61 4.13
CA THR A 205 -5.42 -13.30 4.44
C THR A 205 -5.38 -12.42 5.69
N MET A 206 -4.28 -12.49 6.43
CA MET A 206 -4.08 -11.57 7.54
C MET A 206 -3.93 -10.11 7.09
N SER A 207 -4.56 -9.22 7.85
CA SER A 207 -4.45 -7.78 7.68
C SER A 207 -4.27 -7.06 9.00
N TRP A 208 -3.35 -6.09 9.03
CA TRP A 208 -3.25 -5.16 10.14
C TRP A 208 -4.29 -4.05 9.99
N THR A 209 -5.02 -3.75 11.06
CA THR A 209 -6.06 -2.71 11.06
C THR A 209 -5.88 -1.76 12.24
N VAL A 210 -6.27 -0.50 12.05
CA VAL A 210 -6.25 0.54 13.09
C VAL A 210 -7.36 1.56 12.87
N ASP A 211 -7.99 2.00 13.96
CA ASP A 211 -9.03 3.02 13.94
C ASP A 211 -8.43 4.42 13.95
N ILE A 212 -9.03 5.33 13.17
CA ILE A 212 -8.63 6.73 13.07
C ILE A 212 -9.87 7.59 13.23
N SER A 213 -9.80 8.51 14.20
CA SER A 213 -10.84 9.50 14.42
C SER A 213 -10.23 10.91 14.47
N ASN A 214 -10.71 11.78 13.59
CA ASN A 214 -10.41 13.20 13.57
C ASN A 214 -11.71 14.01 13.67
N ALA A 215 -12.08 14.36 14.91
CA ALA A 215 -13.31 15.10 15.19
C ALA A 215 -13.38 16.47 14.50
N GLY A 216 -12.24 17.13 14.25
CA GLY A 216 -12.23 18.46 13.62
C GLY A 216 -12.68 18.42 12.16
N SER A 217 -12.35 17.34 11.47
CA SER A 217 -12.67 17.16 10.05
C SER A 217 -13.81 16.17 9.79
N GLY A 218 -14.31 15.52 10.85
CA GLY A 218 -15.39 14.54 10.80
C GLY A 218 -14.97 13.17 10.29
N ASP A 219 -13.66 12.91 10.20
CA ASP A 219 -13.16 11.61 9.73
C ASP A 219 -13.27 10.57 10.86
N ASP A 220 -13.86 9.42 10.55
CA ASP A 220 -14.01 8.28 11.45
C ASP A 220 -14.00 6.99 10.64
N PHE A 221 -12.85 6.34 10.57
CA PHE A 221 -12.64 5.20 9.68
C PHE A 221 -11.54 4.26 10.17
N VAL A 222 -11.58 3.04 9.65
CA VAL A 222 -10.57 1.99 9.84
C VAL A 222 -9.60 2.01 8.68
N LEU A 223 -8.30 2.06 8.95
CA LEU A 223 -7.24 1.79 8.00
C LEU A 223 -6.90 0.30 8.03
N GLY A 224 -6.97 -0.38 6.88
CA GLY A 224 -6.53 -1.77 6.72
C GLY A 224 -5.31 -1.90 5.82
N LEU A 225 -4.36 -2.76 6.19
CA LEU A 225 -3.17 -3.14 5.43
C LEU A 225 -3.14 -4.66 5.23
N LYS A 226 -3.23 -5.14 3.98
CA LYS A 226 -3.09 -6.56 3.66
C LYS A 226 -1.63 -6.90 3.61
N GLU A 227 -1.28 -8.04 4.19
CA GLU A 227 0.10 -8.50 4.26
C GLU A 227 0.26 -9.80 3.49
N LEU A 228 1.42 -9.93 2.86
CA LEU A 228 1.87 -11.15 2.21
C LEU A 228 3.23 -11.57 2.76
N LEU A 229 3.62 -12.79 2.44
CA LEU A 229 4.95 -13.34 2.68
C LEU A 229 5.72 -13.36 1.36
N LEU A 230 6.90 -12.76 1.38
CA LEU A 230 7.88 -12.90 0.30
C LEU A 230 8.57 -14.28 0.38
N PRO A 231 9.21 -14.74 -0.71
CA PRO A 231 9.95 -16.02 -0.72
C PRO A 231 11.06 -16.14 0.34
N ASP A 232 11.59 -15.00 0.81
CA ASP A 232 12.60 -14.90 1.86
C ASP A 232 12.01 -15.00 3.29
N GLY A 233 10.69 -15.18 3.40
CA GLY A 233 9.95 -15.19 4.67
C GLY A 233 9.59 -13.80 5.20
N GLN A 234 10.01 -12.72 4.53
CA GLN A 234 9.71 -11.36 4.97
C GLN A 234 8.22 -11.03 4.77
N ARG A 235 7.59 -10.50 5.81
CA ARG A 235 6.20 -10.00 5.76
C ARG A 235 6.17 -8.61 5.15
N ARG A 236 5.27 -8.39 4.18
CA ARG A 236 5.15 -7.10 3.49
C ARG A 236 3.70 -6.66 3.34
N PRO A 237 3.37 -5.42 3.71
CA PRO A 237 2.15 -4.79 3.28
C PRO A 237 2.17 -4.66 1.75
N TYR A 238 1.08 -5.01 1.08
CA TYR A 238 0.98 -4.96 -0.38
C TYR A 238 -0.27 -4.24 -0.89
N SER A 239 -1.23 -3.94 -0.01
CA SER A 239 -2.46 -3.23 -0.33
C SER A 239 -3.01 -2.55 0.92
N MET A 240 -3.66 -1.41 0.72
CA MET A 240 -4.36 -0.67 1.75
C MET A 240 -5.77 -0.28 1.32
N TRP A 241 -6.68 -0.16 2.29
CA TRP A 241 -8.03 0.35 2.11
C TRP A 241 -8.49 1.08 3.36
N LEU A 242 -9.54 1.87 3.20
CA LEU A 242 -10.23 2.57 4.28
C LEU A 242 -11.67 2.08 4.36
N ALA A 243 -12.25 2.06 5.55
CA ALA A 243 -13.65 1.73 5.78
C ALA A 243 -14.26 2.67 6.82
N GLY A 244 -15.33 3.39 6.49
CA GLY A 244 -15.97 4.36 7.37
C GLY A 244 -16.23 5.70 6.69
N VAL A 245 -16.19 6.77 7.48
CA VAL A 245 -16.42 8.16 7.08
C VAL A 245 -15.07 8.82 6.80
N TYR A 246 -14.80 9.13 5.53
CA TYR A 246 -13.58 9.79 5.10
C TYR A 246 -13.78 10.44 3.72
N PRO A 247 -12.92 11.40 3.29
CA PRO A 247 -13.01 12.00 1.96
C PRO A 247 -12.76 10.96 0.86
N ARG A 248 -13.72 10.78 -0.06
CA ARG A 248 -13.65 9.76 -1.13
C ARG A 248 -12.46 9.93 -2.09
N ALA A 249 -11.90 11.14 -2.16
CA ALA A 249 -10.65 11.36 -2.88
C ALA A 249 -9.47 10.51 -2.35
N LEU A 250 -9.51 10.10 -1.07
CA LEU A 250 -8.51 9.20 -0.48
C LEU A 250 -8.54 7.79 -1.08
N ASP A 251 -9.62 7.37 -1.73
CA ASP A 251 -9.65 6.09 -2.45
C ASP A 251 -8.62 6.06 -3.58
N GLY A 252 -8.40 7.20 -4.25
CA GLY A 252 -7.33 7.37 -5.23
C GLY A 252 -5.94 7.23 -4.60
N LEU A 253 -5.73 7.83 -3.44
CA LEU A 253 -4.47 7.71 -2.69
C LEU A 253 -4.22 6.26 -2.27
N CYS A 254 -5.23 5.57 -1.75
CA CYS A 254 -5.14 4.16 -1.35
C CYS A 254 -4.75 3.26 -2.53
N LYS A 255 -5.32 3.50 -3.72
CA LYS A 255 -4.97 2.76 -4.94
C LYS A 255 -3.51 2.98 -5.35
N VAL A 256 -3.05 4.23 -5.36
CA VAL A 256 -1.66 4.56 -5.75
C VAL A 256 -0.67 4.00 -4.72
N LEU A 257 -0.92 4.19 -3.43
CA LEU A 257 -0.07 3.65 -2.37
C LEU A 257 -0.07 2.12 -2.35
N SER A 258 -1.21 1.46 -2.58
CA SER A 258 -1.26 -0.01 -2.72
C SER A 258 -0.39 -0.53 -3.86
N LEU A 259 -0.25 0.23 -4.94
CA LEU A 259 0.68 -0.11 -6.01
C LEU A 259 2.13 0.19 -5.62
N ASP A 260 2.39 1.29 -4.90
CA ASP A 260 3.70 1.63 -4.37
C ASP A 260 4.22 0.59 -3.36
N MET A 261 3.34 0.02 -2.54
CA MET A 261 3.64 -1.06 -1.60
C MET A 261 4.12 -2.35 -2.31
N ARG A 262 3.77 -2.51 -3.59
CA ARG A 262 4.12 -3.67 -4.42
C ARG A 262 5.47 -3.56 -5.12
N VAL A 263 6.16 -2.44 -4.95
CA VAL A 263 7.54 -2.26 -5.38
C VAL A 263 8.45 -2.99 -4.39
N ILE A 264 9.35 -3.83 -4.89
CA ILE A 264 10.19 -4.69 -4.04
C ILE A 264 11.07 -3.88 -3.08
N ASP A 265 11.62 -2.75 -3.54
CA ASP A 265 12.43 -1.85 -2.71
C ASP A 265 11.57 -0.99 -1.78
N PRO A 266 11.66 -1.18 -0.44
CA PRO A 266 10.88 -0.43 0.53
C PRO A 266 11.26 1.06 0.56
N ALA A 267 12.42 1.45 0.03
CA ALA A 267 12.80 2.85 -0.09
C ALA A 267 11.75 3.67 -0.86
N TRP A 268 11.08 3.05 -1.85
CA TRP A 268 10.04 3.68 -2.66
C TRP A 268 8.84 4.11 -1.85
N ILE A 269 8.18 3.16 -1.19
CA ILE A 269 7.03 3.44 -0.33
C ILE A 269 7.44 4.32 0.86
N GLY A 270 8.61 4.07 1.46
CA GLY A 270 9.13 4.88 2.56
C GLY A 270 9.26 6.37 2.17
N MET A 271 9.85 6.67 1.01
CA MET A 271 9.97 8.03 0.50
C MET A 271 8.61 8.70 0.26
N LYS A 272 7.62 7.96 -0.27
CA LYS A 272 6.26 8.45 -0.49
C LYS A 272 5.61 8.84 0.83
N LEU A 273 5.64 7.94 1.81
CA LEU A 273 5.06 8.15 3.13
C LEU A 273 5.73 9.32 3.87
N ARG A 274 7.07 9.43 3.80
CA ARG A 274 7.80 10.57 4.40
C ARG A 274 7.36 11.92 3.83
N LYS A 275 7.02 12.00 2.54
CA LYS A 275 6.49 13.24 1.94
C LYS A 275 5.05 13.55 2.37
N LEU A 276 4.28 12.55 2.80
CA LEU A 276 2.92 12.71 3.33
C LEU A 276 2.90 13.10 4.82
N LEU A 277 3.95 12.80 5.59
CA LEU A 277 4.04 13.17 7.02
C LEU A 277 3.84 14.67 7.31
N ASN A 278 4.25 15.53 6.38
CA ASN A 278 4.12 16.98 6.51
C ASN A 278 3.05 17.54 5.56
N PHE A 279 2.12 16.71 5.09
CA PHE A 279 1.02 17.17 4.26
C PHE A 279 -0.06 17.78 5.17
N GLY A 280 -0.28 19.09 5.04
CA GLY A 280 -1.34 19.81 5.74
C GLY A 280 -2.59 19.94 4.88
N GLU A 281 -3.75 19.91 5.53
CA GLU A 281 -5.04 20.22 4.91
C GLU A 281 -5.74 21.33 5.69
N PRO A 282 -6.53 22.20 5.05
CA PRO A 282 -7.33 23.18 5.76
C PRO A 282 -8.24 22.50 6.79
N LEU A 283 -8.13 22.92 8.05
CA LEU A 283 -8.88 22.35 9.20
C LEU A 283 -8.70 20.82 9.37
N GLY A 284 -7.62 20.26 8.83
CA GLY A 284 -7.32 18.83 8.92
C GLY A 284 -6.42 18.47 10.11
N ASP A 285 -5.80 19.45 10.75
CA ASP A 285 -4.85 19.23 11.83
C ASP A 285 -5.56 18.74 13.11
N PHE A 286 -4.92 17.81 13.81
CA PHE A 286 -5.48 17.21 15.03
C PHE A 286 -4.41 16.55 15.89
N MET A 287 -4.71 16.41 17.18
CA MET A 287 -3.86 15.68 18.12
C MET A 287 -4.16 14.19 18.05
N ALA A 288 -3.13 13.37 17.84
CA ALA A 288 -3.25 11.91 17.86
C ALA A 288 -2.10 11.26 18.62
N ARG A 289 -2.26 10.00 18.99
CA ARG A 289 -1.25 9.26 19.76
C ARG A 289 -0.08 8.90 18.86
N VAL A 290 1.14 9.18 19.32
CA VAL A 290 2.35 8.75 18.63
C VAL A 290 2.42 7.22 18.72
N PRO A 291 2.47 6.50 17.58
CA PRO A 291 2.49 5.04 17.60
C PRO A 291 3.65 4.48 18.44
N GLY A 292 3.36 3.46 19.25
CA GLY A 292 4.33 2.87 20.19
C GLY A 292 4.61 3.69 21.46
N GLN A 293 4.01 4.88 21.63
CA GLN A 293 4.24 5.74 22.80
C GLN A 293 2.93 6.10 23.51
N ALA A 294 3.01 6.56 24.75
CA ALA A 294 1.86 7.13 25.48
C ALA A 294 1.61 8.62 25.16
N LYS A 295 2.53 9.26 24.42
CA LYS A 295 2.49 10.68 24.10
C LYS A 295 1.52 10.98 22.96
N MET A 296 0.90 12.15 23.02
CA MET A 296 0.12 12.74 21.92
C MET A 296 0.94 13.82 21.21
N GLU A 297 0.73 13.96 19.90
CA GLU A 297 1.37 14.98 19.04
C GLU A 297 0.34 15.54 18.05
N SER A 298 0.56 16.78 17.59
CA SER A 298 -0.27 17.39 16.54
C SER A 298 0.21 16.94 15.16
N TYR A 299 -0.71 16.41 14.36
CA TYR A 299 -0.50 16.01 12.98
C TYR A 299 -1.15 17.02 12.03
N PRO A 300 -0.48 17.45 10.94
CA PRO A 300 -1.03 18.46 10.03
C PRO A 300 -2.29 18.08 9.25
N SER A 301 -2.61 16.79 9.14
CA SER A 301 -3.82 16.29 8.50
C SER A 301 -4.11 14.85 8.90
N THR A 302 -5.31 14.36 8.63
CA THR A 302 -5.62 12.92 8.70
C THR A 302 -4.68 12.09 7.82
N VAL A 303 -4.32 12.59 6.63
CA VAL A 303 -3.40 11.90 5.72
C VAL A 303 -2.00 11.76 6.32
N SER A 304 -1.50 12.78 7.02
CA SER A 304 -0.18 12.68 7.66
C SER A 304 -0.17 11.67 8.79
N TYR A 305 -1.25 11.57 9.56
CA TYR A 305 -1.39 10.53 10.59
C TYR A 305 -1.51 9.13 10.00
N VAL A 306 -2.28 8.94 8.92
CA VAL A 306 -2.31 7.70 8.14
C VAL A 306 -0.91 7.30 7.69
N ALA A 307 -0.13 8.24 7.15
CA ALA A 307 1.25 7.97 6.74
C ALA A 307 2.15 7.54 7.93
N LYS A 308 1.99 8.17 9.10
CA LYS A 308 2.72 7.80 10.32
C LYS A 308 2.37 6.39 10.80
N LEU A 309 1.09 6.01 10.74
CA LEU A 309 0.60 4.67 11.09
C LEU A 309 1.12 3.60 10.13
N ILE A 310 1.14 3.87 8.83
CA ILE A 310 1.71 2.96 7.84
C ILE A 310 3.22 2.78 8.10
N ILE A 311 3.98 3.87 8.30
CA ILE A 311 5.41 3.80 8.64
C ILE A 311 5.62 2.93 9.90
N HIS A 312 4.80 3.15 10.94
CA HIS A 312 4.88 2.36 12.15
C HIS A 312 4.65 0.87 11.89
N ARG A 313 3.65 0.50 11.07
CA ARG A 313 3.44 -0.92 10.71
C ARG A 313 4.62 -1.49 9.95
N TYR A 314 5.21 -0.76 9.00
CA TYR A 314 6.43 -1.18 8.32
C TYR A 314 7.62 -1.35 9.28
N ALA A 315 7.71 -0.53 10.34
CA ALA A 315 8.72 -0.64 11.38
C ALA A 315 8.52 -1.88 12.27
N MET A 316 7.27 -2.18 12.66
CA MET A 316 6.94 -3.42 13.37
C MET A 316 7.32 -4.68 12.58
N LEU A 317 7.32 -4.61 11.24
CA LEU A 317 7.71 -5.70 10.35
C LEU A 317 9.22 -5.75 10.05
N GLY A 318 10.00 -4.79 10.55
CA GLY A 318 11.45 -4.71 10.31
C GLY A 318 11.84 -4.31 8.88
N VAL A 319 10.91 -3.70 8.13
CA VAL A 319 11.10 -3.32 6.72
C VAL A 319 11.59 -1.87 6.60
N LEU A 320 10.98 -0.97 7.37
CA LEU A 320 11.41 0.42 7.52
C LEU A 320 11.84 0.67 8.99
N ASP A 321 12.51 1.78 9.25
CA ASP A 321 12.66 2.32 10.60
C ASP A 321 11.46 3.21 10.99
N GLU A 322 11.43 3.69 12.23
CA GLU A 322 10.36 4.58 12.75
C GLU A 322 10.26 5.95 12.05
N TYR A 323 11.26 6.30 11.23
CA TYR A 323 11.33 7.50 10.42
C TYR A 323 10.97 7.25 8.94
N GLY A 324 10.67 6.00 8.58
CA GLY A 324 10.27 5.57 7.25
C GLY A 324 11.42 5.35 6.27
N TYR A 325 12.66 5.13 6.74
CA TYR A 325 13.81 4.72 5.91
C TYR A 325 13.97 3.21 5.88
N PRO A 326 14.44 2.62 4.77
CA PRO A 326 14.61 1.17 4.66
C PRO A 326 15.70 0.67 5.61
N VAL A 327 15.42 -0.45 6.32
CA VAL A 327 16.42 -1.12 7.17
C VAL A 327 17.51 -1.79 6.34
N GLN A 328 17.12 -2.33 5.18
CA GLN A 328 18.02 -2.90 4.18
C GLN A 328 17.80 -2.20 2.83
N GLN A 329 18.88 -1.72 2.22
CA GLN A 329 18.82 -1.04 0.93
C GLN A 329 18.88 -2.04 -0.22
N MET A 330 17.92 -1.95 -1.14
CA MET A 330 17.85 -2.81 -2.33
C MET A 330 18.25 -2.09 -3.63
N GLY A 331 18.38 -0.75 -3.63
CA GLY A 331 19.04 -0.01 -4.72
C GLY A 331 18.15 0.43 -5.89
N VAL A 332 16.82 0.26 -5.82
CA VAL A 332 15.88 0.81 -6.83
C VAL A 332 15.93 2.34 -6.83
N LEU A 333 16.19 2.91 -5.65
CA LEU A 333 16.38 4.34 -5.45
C LEU A 333 17.83 4.69 -5.14
N GLU A 334 18.37 5.61 -5.93
CA GLU A 334 19.60 6.30 -5.60
C GLU A 334 19.27 7.44 -4.63
N ILE A 335 19.67 7.29 -3.36
CA ILE A 335 19.44 8.30 -2.32
C ILE A 335 20.57 9.35 -2.45
N PRO A 336 20.28 10.64 -2.66
CA PRO A 336 21.32 11.67 -2.76
C PRO A 336 22.20 11.74 -1.50
N ASP A 337 23.51 11.96 -1.70
CA ASP A 337 24.46 12.20 -0.62
C ASP A 337 23.97 13.36 0.27
N GLY A 338 23.89 13.11 1.58
CA GLY A 338 23.39 14.06 2.59
C GLY A 338 21.95 13.82 3.08
N GLN A 339 21.16 12.96 2.42
CA GLN A 339 19.91 12.42 2.99
C GLN A 339 20.11 11.09 3.74
N LEU A 340 21.28 10.48 3.55
CA LEU A 340 21.77 9.39 4.37
C LEU A 340 22.11 9.95 5.76
N LYS A 341 21.11 10.05 6.64
CA LYS A 341 21.44 10.02 8.07
C LYS A 341 21.97 8.62 8.33
N PRO A 342 23.22 8.44 8.79
CA PRO A 342 23.62 7.15 9.31
C PRO A 342 22.64 6.84 10.44
N THR A 343 21.77 5.86 10.22
CA THR A 343 20.91 5.34 11.27
C THR A 343 21.84 4.62 12.23
N GLY A 344 22.47 5.37 13.14
CA GLY A 344 23.07 4.86 14.37
C GLY A 344 22.03 4.26 15.33
N ILE A 345 20.83 3.99 14.83
CA ILE A 345 19.76 3.30 15.49
C ILE A 345 20.03 1.82 15.21
N LYS A 346 20.68 1.16 16.16
CA LYS A 346 20.43 -0.27 16.35
C LYS A 346 18.92 -0.39 16.43
N ALA A 347 18.29 -1.07 15.46
CA ALA A 347 16.93 -1.56 15.65
C ALA A 347 16.85 -2.11 17.07
N LEU A 348 15.81 -1.78 17.83
CA LEU A 348 15.57 -2.37 19.15
C LEU A 348 15.50 -3.89 18.93
N ALA A 349 16.66 -4.54 19.02
CA ALA A 349 16.85 -5.94 18.72
C ALA A 349 16.27 -6.69 19.92
N GLY A 350 14.98 -7.00 19.81
CA GLY A 350 14.39 -8.04 20.63
C GLY A 350 15.05 -9.38 20.29
N LYS A 351 14.72 -10.42 21.06
CA LYS A 351 15.08 -11.78 20.65
C LYS A 351 14.35 -12.13 19.33
N VAL A 352 14.92 -13.06 18.58
CA VAL A 352 14.25 -13.66 17.43
C VAL A 352 13.01 -14.41 17.92
N CYS A 353 11.85 -14.04 17.39
CA CYS A 353 10.61 -14.74 17.64
C CYS A 353 10.64 -16.11 16.97
N LYS A 354 10.35 -17.17 17.73
CA LYS A 354 10.31 -18.55 17.20
C LYS A 354 9.17 -18.81 16.23
N GLU A 355 8.11 -17.99 16.27
CA GLU A 355 6.96 -18.13 15.36
C GLU A 355 7.17 -17.36 14.05
N CYS A 356 7.59 -16.09 14.12
CA CYS A 356 7.69 -15.24 12.92
C CYS A 356 9.10 -14.97 12.41
N GLY A 357 10.14 -15.40 13.12
CA GLY A 357 11.54 -15.19 12.71
C GLY A 357 12.06 -13.75 12.85
N ASN A 358 11.21 -12.79 13.21
CA ASN A 358 11.63 -11.39 13.39
C ASN A 358 12.25 -11.16 14.77
N ALA A 359 13.29 -10.32 14.82
CA ALA A 359 13.99 -9.92 16.06
C ALA A 359 13.23 -8.85 16.86
N THR A 360 11.95 -9.10 17.13
CA THR A 360 10.97 -8.14 17.69
C THR A 360 10.28 -8.65 18.95
N LEU A 361 10.87 -9.67 19.59
CA LEU A 361 10.38 -10.21 20.86
C LEU A 361 10.83 -9.31 22.03
N ILE A 362 9.87 -8.66 22.70
CA ILE A 362 10.08 -7.79 23.86
C ILE A 362 9.50 -8.43 25.13
N LYS A 363 9.93 -8.03 26.33
CA LYS A 363 9.22 -8.38 27.57
C LYS A 363 8.15 -7.33 27.87
N LYS A 364 6.89 -7.75 27.97
CA LYS A 364 5.75 -6.93 28.34
C LYS A 364 4.92 -7.67 29.39
N ASP A 365 4.67 -7.04 30.53
CA ASP A 365 3.85 -7.57 31.63
C ASP A 365 4.33 -8.95 32.15
N GLY A 366 5.65 -9.16 32.21
CA GLY A 366 6.26 -10.43 32.63
C GLY A 366 6.32 -11.50 31.53
N CYS A 367 5.65 -11.31 30.39
CA CYS A 367 5.67 -12.24 29.27
C CYS A 367 6.58 -11.75 28.15
N GLU A 368 7.23 -12.69 27.46
CA GLU A 368 7.77 -12.41 26.14
C GLU A 368 6.61 -12.15 25.16
N PHE A 369 6.64 -11.05 24.41
CA PHE A 369 5.62 -10.63 23.45
C PHE A 369 6.30 -10.21 22.15
N CYS A 370 5.93 -10.81 21.03
CA CYS A 370 6.43 -10.41 19.72
C CYS A 370 5.61 -9.25 19.16
N THR A 371 6.25 -8.10 18.95
CA THR A 371 5.56 -6.95 18.35
C THR A 371 5.27 -7.13 16.86
N SER A 372 5.91 -8.08 16.16
CA SER A 372 5.61 -8.35 14.74
C SER A 372 4.37 -9.20 14.51
N CYS A 373 4.22 -10.32 15.23
CA CYS A 373 3.15 -11.29 15.01
C CYS A 373 2.15 -11.41 16.18
N GLY A 374 2.42 -10.78 17.32
CA GLY A 374 1.56 -10.87 18.51
C GLY A 374 1.79 -12.13 19.36
N ALA A 375 2.76 -12.98 19.02
CA ALA A 375 3.09 -14.19 19.77
C ALA A 375 3.43 -13.87 21.24
N ILE A 376 2.82 -14.60 22.17
CA ILE A 376 3.13 -14.54 23.60
C ILE A 376 4.01 -15.74 23.93
N GLY A 377 5.27 -15.47 24.25
CA GLY A 377 6.26 -16.45 24.70
C GLY A 377 6.20 -16.69 26.20
N ALA A 378 7.33 -17.10 26.78
CA ALA A 378 7.39 -17.47 28.19
C ALA A 378 7.06 -16.28 29.12
N CYS A 379 6.17 -16.52 30.08
CA CYS A 379 5.83 -15.61 31.16
C CYS A 379 6.62 -15.95 32.43
N GLY A 380 7.29 -14.96 33.02
CA GLY A 380 8.11 -15.12 34.21
C GLY A 380 8.52 -13.81 34.86
#